data_AF-A0A819TGG6-F1
#
_entry.id   AF-A0A819TGG6-F1
#
_cell.length_a   1.000
_cell.length_b   1.000
_cell.length_c   1.000
_cell.angle_alpha   90.00
_cell.angle_beta   90.00
_cell.angle_gamma   90.00
#
_symmetry.space_group_name_H-M   'P 1'
#
loop_
_entity.id
_entity.type
_entity.pdbx_description
1 polymer ?
#
loop_
_entity_poly.entity_id
_entity_poly.type
_entity_poly.pdbx_seq_one_letter_code
_entity_poly.pdbx_strand_id
1 'polypeptide(L)'
;MFIGILFTIITLLRVSADDKILVDNEPQLNGYYHMRIPDNDNQYVFNIDWSHSLNRYLVIVTGQTLAWATATLNIINDTSVNLVCDNGISLLGVIKYSKDLPSICWPTSKDFTCWNRLLSNITRIHVINMNHLDVGYNGIPTTGFINNILNIYFHQYFPRAAILAEQTHRISPDDSFIYTTHPWLLSMFFNCPSNFILAGIKLKCPSNDELELIERAIRMGSITWHAGAMNMQYEWMDERALNLSLDLSVSLAKRFNVPIPCVVSVRDVPGIPISIIRSLNQYFSKYCSNKPMVTV
;
A
#
# COMPACT_ATOMS: atom_id res chain seq x y z
N MET A 1 42.36 16.69 50.75
CA MET A 1 41.53 17.90 50.90
C MET A 1 41.76 18.76 49.67
N PHE A 2 40.85 18.65 48.69
CA PHE A 2 40.89 19.33 47.39
C PHE A 2 40.45 20.80 47.56
N ILE A 3 41.15 21.74 46.93
CA ILE A 3 40.65 23.10 46.68
C ILE A 3 40.77 23.35 45.18
N GLY A 4 39.61 23.53 44.55
CA GLY A 4 39.47 23.73 43.11
C GLY A 4 39.76 25.16 42.66
N ILE A 5 40.03 25.28 41.37
CA ILE A 5 40.00 26.53 40.62
C ILE A 5 39.00 26.30 39.49
N LEU A 6 37.82 26.89 39.66
CA LEU A 6 36.70 26.89 38.71
C LEU A 6 36.84 28.16 37.86
N PHE A 7 37.03 28.01 36.54
CA PHE A 7 36.87 29.12 35.60
C PHE A 7 35.47 29.06 34.95
N THR A 8 34.86 30.23 34.97
CA THR A 8 33.51 30.66 34.58
C THR A 8 33.15 30.38 33.12
N ILE A 9 31.86 30.13 32.83
CA ILE A 9 31.04 30.79 31.78
C ILE A 9 29.55 30.52 32.06
N ILE A 10 28.78 31.60 31.94
CA ILE A 10 27.33 31.77 32.12
C ILE A 10 26.54 30.90 31.11
N THR A 11 25.37 30.37 31.49
CA THR A 11 24.06 30.58 30.82
C THR A 11 22.96 29.69 31.44
N LEU A 12 21.77 30.27 31.64
CA LEU A 12 20.52 29.63 32.05
C LEU A 12 20.28 28.29 31.34
N LEU A 13 20.08 27.21 32.10
CA LEU A 13 19.35 26.04 31.58
C LEU A 13 17.91 26.10 32.06
N ARG A 14 17.14 26.74 31.19
CA ARG A 14 15.70 26.68 31.05
C ARG A 14 15.24 25.23 31.14
N VAL A 15 14.24 24.96 31.98
CA VAL A 15 13.43 23.75 31.90
C VAL A 15 12.76 23.77 30.53
N SER A 16 13.30 23.01 29.58
CA SER A 16 12.59 22.60 28.37
C SER A 16 12.11 21.19 28.64
N ALA A 17 10.87 21.08 29.10
CA ALA A 17 10.11 19.87 28.87
C ALA A 17 9.90 19.83 27.35
N ASP A 18 10.78 19.12 26.65
CA ASP A 18 10.64 18.91 25.21
C ASP A 18 9.36 18.09 24.97
N ASP A 19 8.28 18.81 24.62
CA ASP A 19 7.04 18.45 23.92
C ASP A 19 6.66 16.96 23.78
N LYS A 20 6.68 16.22 24.88
CA LYS A 20 6.10 14.87 24.94
C LYS A 20 4.79 14.93 25.69
N ILE A 21 3.70 14.78 24.95
CA ILE A 21 2.42 14.47 25.56
C ILE A 21 2.42 12.96 25.83
N LEU A 22 2.60 12.57 27.10
CA LEU A 22 2.63 11.18 27.58
C LEU A 22 1.40 10.92 28.45
N VAL A 23 0.62 9.87 28.15
CA VAL A 23 -0.30 9.24 29.13
C VAL A 23 0.36 7.92 29.49
N ASP A 24 0.54 7.66 30.78
CA ASP A 24 1.11 6.40 31.30
C ASP A 24 2.46 6.01 30.67
N ASN A 25 3.31 7.00 30.36
CA ASN A 25 4.64 6.85 29.75
C ASN A 25 4.68 6.39 28.28
N GLU A 26 3.55 6.36 27.56
CA GLU A 26 3.50 6.04 26.12
C GLU A 26 3.29 7.30 25.25
N PRO A 27 3.89 7.38 24.04
CA PRO A 27 3.65 8.48 23.09
C PRO A 27 2.17 8.54 22.70
N GLN A 28 1.45 9.59 23.12
CA GLN A 28 -0.02 9.63 23.03
C GLN A 28 -0.60 9.60 21.61
N LEU A 29 0.20 9.99 20.62
CA LEU A 29 -0.22 10.06 19.22
C LEU A 29 0.11 8.80 18.42
N ASN A 30 0.71 7.78 19.04
CA ASN A 30 1.00 6.54 18.33
C ASN A 30 -0.29 5.82 17.90
N GLY A 31 -0.30 5.38 16.65
CA GLY A 31 -1.29 4.46 16.11
C GLY A 31 -1.96 4.94 14.83
N TYR A 32 -3.04 4.25 14.50
CA TYR A 32 -3.77 4.46 13.26
C TYR A 32 -4.87 5.50 13.42
N TYR A 33 -4.92 6.39 12.44
CA TYR A 33 -5.91 7.44 12.35
C TYR A 33 -6.64 7.34 11.02
N HIS A 34 -7.94 7.60 11.07
CA HIS A 34 -8.80 7.61 9.90
C HIS A 34 -9.39 8.99 9.66
N MET A 35 -9.40 9.41 8.40
CA MET A 35 -10.07 10.61 7.92
C MET A 35 -10.98 10.26 6.76
N ARG A 36 -12.25 10.63 6.85
CA ARG A 36 -13.17 10.71 5.72
C ARG A 36 -13.31 12.17 5.31
N ILE A 37 -13.07 12.47 4.04
CA ILE A 37 -13.36 13.79 3.47
C ILE A 37 -14.76 13.74 2.85
N PRO A 38 -15.76 14.49 3.39
CA PRO A 38 -17.14 14.41 2.92
C PRO A 38 -17.31 14.73 1.43
N ASP A 39 -16.54 15.71 0.93
CA ASP A 39 -16.72 16.28 -0.41
C ASP A 39 -16.33 15.35 -1.57
N ASN A 40 -15.48 14.35 -1.33
CA ASN A 40 -14.96 13.47 -2.39
C ASN A 40 -15.03 11.98 -2.03
N ASP A 41 -15.67 11.65 -0.91
CA ASP A 41 -15.81 10.30 -0.33
C ASP A 41 -14.48 9.52 -0.16
N ASN A 42 -13.34 10.22 -0.26
CA ASN A 42 -12.05 9.60 -0.07
C ASN A 42 -11.81 9.32 1.42
N GLN A 43 -11.29 8.12 1.68
CA GLN A 43 -10.88 7.69 3.00
C GLN A 43 -9.37 7.57 3.04
N TYR A 44 -8.79 8.15 4.07
CA TYR A 44 -7.36 8.11 4.31
C TYR A 44 -7.13 7.42 5.65
N VAL A 45 -6.23 6.44 5.63
CA VAL A 45 -5.67 5.83 6.84
C VAL A 45 -4.21 6.19 6.88
N PHE A 46 -3.75 6.67 8.03
CA PHE A 46 -2.35 6.93 8.27
C PHE A 46 -1.94 6.36 9.61
N ASN A 47 -0.68 5.94 9.64
CA ASN A 47 -0.03 5.49 10.84
C ASN A 47 0.89 6.60 11.34
N ILE A 48 0.78 6.93 12.63
CA ILE A 48 1.65 7.88 13.31
C ILE A 48 2.50 7.07 14.28
N ASP A 49 3.81 7.06 14.10
CA ASP A 49 4.74 6.33 14.94
C ASP A 49 5.88 7.22 15.45
N TRP A 50 6.16 7.12 16.73
CA TRP A 50 7.34 7.76 17.32
C TRP A 50 8.62 7.07 16.88
N SER A 51 9.50 7.82 16.19
CA SER A 51 10.84 7.36 15.86
C SER A 51 11.83 7.76 16.96
N HIS A 52 12.34 6.78 17.70
CA HIS A 52 13.38 7.02 18.71
C HIS A 52 14.69 7.55 18.12
N SER A 53 15.06 7.11 16.91
CA SER A 53 16.29 7.55 16.24
C SER A 53 16.21 8.98 15.72
N LEU A 54 15.02 9.42 15.29
CA LEU A 54 14.79 10.76 14.73
C LEU A 54 14.20 11.76 15.73
N ASN A 55 13.88 11.27 16.94
CA ASN A 55 13.24 12.01 18.04
C ASN A 55 12.01 12.82 17.57
N ARG A 56 11.17 12.21 16.73
CA ARG A 56 9.98 12.83 16.14
C ARG A 56 8.95 11.78 15.72
N TYR A 57 7.71 12.21 15.48
CA TYR A 57 6.69 11.34 14.89
C TYR A 57 6.83 11.27 13.37
N LEU A 58 6.82 10.05 12.85
CA LEU A 58 6.72 9.74 11.43
C LEU A 58 5.27 9.43 11.09
N VAL A 59 4.80 9.97 9.97
CA VAL A 59 3.47 9.75 9.46
C VAL A 59 3.57 9.09 8.09
N ILE A 60 2.95 7.93 7.93
CA ILE A 60 2.85 7.22 6.67
C ILE A 60 1.38 7.19 6.27
N VAL A 61 1.08 7.68 5.06
CA VAL A 61 -0.30 7.66 4.55
C VAL A 61 -0.51 6.56 3.54
N THR A 62 -1.61 5.86 3.70
CA THR A 62 -2.14 4.94 2.69
C THR A 62 -3.36 5.60 2.01
N GLY A 63 -3.24 5.89 0.71
CA GLY A 63 -4.31 6.51 -0.10
C GLY A 63 -3.81 6.99 -1.46
N GLN A 64 -4.58 6.75 -2.53
CA GLN A 64 -4.13 6.95 -3.93
C GLN A 64 -4.07 8.41 -4.41
N THR A 65 -4.49 9.38 -3.59
CA THR A 65 -4.80 10.75 -4.06
C THR A 65 -4.03 11.86 -3.35
N LEU A 66 -3.15 11.55 -2.39
CA LEU A 66 -2.32 12.59 -1.77
C LEU A 66 -1.06 12.82 -2.61
N ALA A 67 -0.69 14.09 -2.75
CA ALA A 67 0.57 14.50 -3.38
C ALA A 67 1.82 14.22 -2.52
N TRP A 68 1.67 13.41 -1.46
CA TRP A 68 2.70 13.05 -0.49
C TRP A 68 2.42 11.64 0.06
N ALA A 69 3.47 10.88 0.34
CA ALA A 69 3.38 9.51 0.87
C ALA A 69 3.84 9.42 2.33
N THR A 70 4.69 10.37 2.75
CA THR A 70 5.28 10.45 4.09
C THR A 70 5.26 11.88 4.61
N ALA A 71 5.23 12.04 5.93
CA ALA A 71 5.32 13.32 6.61
C ALA A 71 5.96 13.18 7.99
N THR A 72 6.42 14.30 8.55
CA THR A 72 6.82 14.40 9.96
C THR A 72 5.80 15.22 10.72
N LEU A 73 5.34 14.73 11.87
CA LEU A 73 4.44 15.44 12.76
C LEU A 73 5.23 16.04 13.92
N ASN A 74 5.23 17.36 14.02
CA ASN A 74 5.86 18.10 15.12
C ASN A 74 4.76 18.57 16.07
N ILE A 75 4.92 18.31 17.35
CA ILE A 75 4.05 18.88 18.39
C ILE A 75 4.52 20.32 18.60
N ILE A 76 3.59 21.28 18.51
CA ILE A 76 3.88 22.68 18.81
C ILE A 76 3.58 22.97 20.29
N ASN A 77 2.46 22.41 20.78
CA ASN A 77 2.05 22.42 22.18
C ASN A 77 0.95 21.38 22.40
N ASP A 78 0.41 21.30 23.62
CA ASP A 78 -0.59 20.31 24.02
C ASP A 78 -1.87 20.26 23.17
N THR A 79 -2.18 21.33 22.44
CA THR A 79 -3.40 21.43 21.63
C THR A 79 -3.11 21.64 20.14
N SER A 80 -1.85 21.68 19.71
CA SER A 80 -1.52 21.96 18.32
C SER A 80 -0.32 21.19 17.78
N VAL A 81 -0.43 20.82 16.52
CA VAL A 81 0.58 20.08 15.77
C VAL A 81 0.85 20.74 14.43
N ASN A 82 2.06 20.54 13.91
CA ASN A 82 2.46 20.89 12.57
C ASN A 82 2.85 19.63 11.80
N LEU A 83 2.14 19.33 10.72
CA LEU A 83 2.49 18.23 9.81
C LEU A 83 3.28 18.78 8.64
N VAL A 84 4.47 18.25 8.43
CA VAL A 84 5.36 18.64 7.32
C VAL A 84 5.46 17.45 6.37
N CYS A 85 4.85 17.58 5.19
CA CYS A 85 4.81 16.54 4.16
C CYS A 85 6.13 16.46 3.38
N ASP A 86 6.42 15.31 2.79
CA ASP A 86 7.61 15.08 1.95
C ASP A 86 7.71 16.01 0.72
N ASN A 87 6.57 16.51 0.23
CA ASN A 87 6.48 17.49 -0.84
C ASN A 87 6.67 18.95 -0.37
N GLY A 88 7.01 19.17 0.91
CA GLY A 88 7.29 20.48 1.50
C GLY A 88 6.06 21.25 1.99
N ILE A 89 4.85 20.71 1.84
CA ILE A 89 3.64 21.33 2.38
C ILE A 89 3.64 21.22 3.91
N SER A 90 3.33 22.32 4.60
CA SER A 90 3.15 22.37 6.05
C SER A 90 1.68 22.64 6.37
N LEU A 91 1.08 21.81 7.21
CA LEU A 91 -0.29 21.98 7.70
C LEU A 91 -0.25 22.23 9.21
N LEU A 92 -1.10 23.13 9.70
CA LEU A 92 -1.27 23.43 11.14
C LEU A 92 -2.60 22.87 11.65
N GLY A 93 -2.55 22.10 12.72
CA GLY A 93 -3.66 21.27 13.19
C GLY A 93 -3.85 21.37 14.69
N VAL A 94 -5.01 20.94 15.15
CA VAL A 94 -5.46 21.01 16.54
C VAL A 94 -5.64 19.60 17.08
N ILE A 95 -5.05 19.31 18.24
CA ILE A 95 -5.30 18.06 18.97
C ILE A 95 -6.55 18.24 19.83
N LYS A 96 -7.54 17.37 19.64
CA LYS A 96 -8.74 17.28 20.48
C LYS A 96 -8.73 15.97 21.24
N TYR A 97 -8.62 16.05 22.56
CA TYR A 97 -8.82 14.90 23.44
C TYR A 97 -10.32 14.72 23.70
N SER A 98 -10.95 13.76 23.01
CA SER A 98 -12.27 13.29 23.41
C SER A 98 -12.16 12.39 24.65
N LYS A 99 -13.28 12.07 25.30
CA LYS A 99 -13.29 11.21 26.49
C LYS A 99 -12.61 9.85 26.27
N ASP A 100 -12.55 9.36 25.03
CA ASP A 100 -12.06 8.01 24.74
C ASP A 100 -10.76 8.01 23.93
N LEU A 101 -10.54 8.96 23.01
CA LEU A 101 -9.35 9.00 22.15
C LEU A 101 -8.95 10.41 21.67
N PRO A 102 -7.65 10.69 21.45
CA PRO A 102 -7.21 11.90 20.76
C PRO A 102 -7.62 11.87 19.28
N SER A 103 -8.05 13.02 18.78
CA SER A 103 -8.24 13.30 17.35
C SER A 103 -7.38 14.48 16.93
N ILE A 104 -6.90 14.48 15.69
CA ILE A 104 -6.11 15.59 15.13
C ILE A 104 -6.95 16.24 14.04
N CYS A 105 -7.29 17.52 14.18
CA CYS A 105 -8.15 18.23 13.25
C CYS A 105 -7.37 19.29 12.47
N TRP A 106 -7.53 19.32 11.16
CA TRP A 106 -6.96 20.37 10.32
C TRP A 106 -8.08 21.34 9.90
N PRO A 107 -7.89 22.66 10.03
CA PRO A 107 -8.82 23.63 9.48
C PRO A 107 -8.73 23.55 7.96
N THR A 108 -9.82 23.12 7.30
CA THR A 108 -9.98 23.30 5.84
C THR A 108 -10.85 24.51 5.57
N SER A 109 -10.86 25.00 4.34
CA SER A 109 -11.63 26.19 3.94
C SER A 109 -13.15 26.04 4.06
N LYS A 110 -13.66 24.82 4.28
CA LYS A 110 -15.09 24.52 4.39
C LYS A 110 -15.50 23.77 5.65
N ASP A 111 -14.64 22.89 6.19
CA ASP A 111 -14.93 22.11 7.41
C ASP A 111 -13.67 21.79 8.25
N PHE A 112 -13.86 21.44 9.53
CA PHE A 112 -12.82 20.77 10.31
C PHE A 112 -12.78 19.29 9.93
N THR A 113 -11.79 18.88 9.16
CA THR A 113 -11.55 17.44 8.94
C THR A 113 -10.75 16.92 10.12
N CYS A 114 -11.35 16.03 10.91
CA CYS A 114 -10.73 15.43 12.08
C CYS A 114 -10.30 14.00 11.79
N TRP A 115 -9.05 13.73 12.12
CA TRP A 115 -8.43 12.42 12.12
C TRP A 115 -8.78 11.76 13.44
N ASN A 116 -9.63 10.74 13.41
CA ASN A 116 -10.01 10.03 14.61
C ASN A 116 -9.02 8.87 14.81
N ARG A 117 -8.42 8.79 16.01
CA ARG A 117 -7.69 7.58 16.39
C ARG A 117 -8.68 6.41 16.37
N LEU A 118 -8.28 5.31 15.78
CA LEU A 118 -9.10 4.11 15.73
C LEU A 118 -9.28 3.54 17.14
N LEU A 119 -10.46 2.97 17.44
CA LEU A 119 -10.80 2.38 18.74
C LEU A 119 -9.72 1.39 19.21
N SER A 120 -9.42 1.42 20.50
CA SER A 120 -8.38 0.59 21.16
C SER A 120 -8.60 -0.92 21.05
N ASN A 121 -9.75 -1.35 20.53
CA ASN A 121 -10.08 -2.77 20.27
C ASN A 121 -9.68 -3.25 18.88
N ILE A 122 -9.18 -2.38 17.99
CA ILE A 122 -8.63 -2.78 16.69
C ILE A 122 -7.21 -3.30 16.92
N THR A 123 -7.07 -4.63 16.93
CA THR A 123 -5.79 -5.30 17.17
C THR A 123 -4.99 -5.56 15.91
N ARG A 124 -5.62 -5.47 14.73
CA ARG A 124 -4.98 -5.76 13.45
C ARG A 124 -5.66 -5.05 12.28
N ILE A 125 -4.85 -4.41 11.45
CA ILE A 125 -5.26 -3.86 10.15
C ILE A 125 -4.43 -4.56 9.08
N HIS A 126 -5.09 -5.09 8.05
CA HIS A 126 -4.44 -5.67 6.88
C HIS A 126 -4.49 -4.68 5.73
N VAL A 127 -3.32 -4.20 5.29
CA VAL A 127 -3.20 -3.33 4.11
C VAL A 127 -2.77 -4.19 2.93
N ILE A 128 -3.57 -4.17 1.86
CA ILE A 128 -3.30 -4.92 0.62
C ILE A 128 -3.04 -3.90 -0.48
N ASN A 129 -1.79 -3.81 -0.95
CA ASN A 129 -1.44 -2.91 -2.05
C ASN A 129 -1.73 -3.59 -3.38
N MET A 130 -2.64 -3.01 -4.16
CA MET A 130 -2.84 -3.40 -5.55
C MET A 130 -3.43 -2.27 -6.39
N ASN A 131 -3.46 -2.48 -7.70
CA ASN A 131 -4.23 -1.67 -8.63
C ASN A 131 -5.40 -2.47 -9.20
N HIS A 132 -6.59 -1.87 -9.22
CA HIS A 132 -7.66 -2.32 -10.10
C HIS A 132 -7.22 -2.09 -11.55
N LEU A 133 -7.28 -3.13 -12.37
CA LEU A 133 -6.73 -3.13 -13.73
C LEU A 133 -7.86 -3.31 -14.75
N ASP A 134 -8.22 -2.20 -15.36
CA ASP A 134 -9.15 -2.16 -16.49
C ASP A 134 -8.38 -2.00 -17.80
N VAL A 135 -8.35 -3.06 -18.59
CA VAL A 135 -7.67 -3.06 -19.89
C VAL A 135 -8.72 -2.82 -20.99
N GLY A 136 -8.61 -1.67 -21.67
CA GLY A 136 -9.47 -1.34 -22.81
C GLY A 136 -10.52 -0.25 -22.56
N TYR A 137 -10.62 0.29 -21.33
CA TYR A 137 -11.52 1.40 -21.00
C TYR A 137 -10.90 2.77 -21.33
N ASN A 138 -11.77 3.76 -21.59
CA ASN A 138 -11.41 5.12 -22.02
C ASN A 138 -11.25 6.06 -20.81
N GLY A 139 -10.07 6.65 -20.63
CA GLY A 139 -9.81 7.61 -19.55
C GLY A 139 -8.50 8.42 -19.67
N ILE A 140 -7.76 8.25 -20.77
CA ILE A 140 -6.54 9.01 -21.08
C ILE A 140 -6.69 9.54 -22.52
N PRO A 141 -6.29 10.79 -22.83
CA PRO A 141 -6.49 11.42 -24.14
C PRO A 141 -5.75 10.79 -25.34
N THR A 142 -5.19 9.58 -25.21
CA THR A 142 -4.45 8.89 -26.27
C THR A 142 -5.13 7.58 -26.69
N THR A 143 -5.41 7.47 -27.99
CA THR A 143 -5.96 6.27 -28.64
C THR A 143 -4.96 5.10 -28.56
N GLY A 144 -5.42 3.89 -28.23
CA GLY A 144 -4.60 2.66 -28.20
C GLY A 144 -4.43 2.06 -26.79
N PHE A 145 -5.54 1.68 -26.19
CA PHE A 145 -5.69 1.50 -24.74
C PHE A 145 -4.91 0.32 -24.16
N ILE A 146 -4.94 -0.84 -24.80
CA ILE A 146 -4.38 -2.06 -24.20
C ILE A 146 -2.86 -1.97 -24.09
N ASN A 147 -2.16 -1.78 -25.21
CA ASN A 147 -0.70 -1.76 -25.18
C ASN A 147 -0.13 -0.56 -24.42
N ASN A 148 -0.82 0.60 -24.39
CA ASN A 148 -0.39 1.72 -23.54
C ASN A 148 -0.45 1.36 -22.06
N ILE A 149 -1.55 0.79 -21.59
CA ILE A 149 -1.68 0.37 -20.18
C ILE A 149 -0.66 -0.71 -19.85
N LEU A 150 -0.51 -1.73 -20.70
CA LEU A 150 0.50 -2.78 -20.52
C LEU A 150 1.92 -2.21 -20.42
N ASN A 151 2.27 -1.27 -21.30
CA ASN A 151 3.58 -0.59 -21.28
C ASN A 151 3.82 0.16 -19.96
N ILE A 152 2.79 0.81 -19.40
CA ILE A 152 2.89 1.49 -18.10
C ILE A 152 3.11 0.46 -16.98
N TYR A 153 2.38 -0.66 -16.99
CA TYR A 153 2.59 -1.70 -15.98
C TYR A 153 4.01 -2.28 -16.06
N PHE A 154 4.49 -2.57 -17.27
CA PHE A 154 5.78 -3.21 -17.49
C PHE A 154 6.95 -2.29 -17.11
N HIS A 155 6.90 -1.02 -17.51
CA HIS A 155 8.04 -0.11 -17.38
C HIS A 155 7.95 0.87 -16.22
N GLN A 156 6.78 0.98 -15.58
CA GLN A 156 6.57 1.94 -14.50
C GLN A 156 6.05 1.27 -13.23
N TYR A 157 4.90 0.58 -13.27
CA TYR A 157 4.29 0.10 -12.03
C TYR A 157 5.02 -1.09 -11.41
N PHE A 158 5.39 -2.11 -12.19
CA PHE A 158 6.16 -3.23 -11.65
C PHE A 158 7.53 -2.79 -11.12
N PRO A 159 8.36 -2.05 -11.87
CA PRO A 159 9.65 -1.60 -11.36
C PRO A 159 9.52 -0.72 -10.12
N ARG A 160 8.56 0.21 -10.08
CA ARG A 160 8.33 1.07 -8.90
C ARG A 160 7.91 0.26 -7.68
N ALA A 161 7.03 -0.72 -7.84
CA ALA A 161 6.61 -1.59 -6.74
C ALA A 161 7.79 -2.39 -6.16
N ALA A 162 8.64 -2.96 -7.03
CA ALA A 162 9.84 -3.68 -6.61
C ALA A 162 10.83 -2.77 -5.87
N ILE A 163 11.14 -1.60 -6.43
CA ILE A 163 12.06 -0.63 -5.82
C ILE A 163 11.52 -0.12 -4.48
N LEU A 164 10.23 0.19 -4.40
CA LEU A 164 9.59 0.63 -3.16
C LEU A 164 9.70 -0.44 -2.08
N ALA A 165 9.48 -1.71 -2.42
CA ALA A 165 9.63 -2.80 -1.47
C ALA A 165 11.07 -2.93 -0.93
N GLU A 166 12.07 -2.82 -1.80
CA GLU A 166 13.48 -2.82 -1.38
C GLU A 166 13.81 -1.63 -0.46
N GLN A 167 13.27 -0.45 -0.78
CA GLN A 167 13.44 0.76 0.03
C GLN A 167 12.78 0.63 1.41
N THR A 168 11.54 0.12 1.45
CA THR A 168 10.83 -0.14 2.71
C THR A 168 11.64 -1.08 3.59
N HIS A 169 12.12 -2.21 3.06
CA HIS A 169 12.89 -3.17 3.84
C HIS A 169 14.23 -2.61 4.35
N ARG A 170 14.87 -1.69 3.60
CA ARG A 170 16.10 -1.03 4.06
C ARG A 170 15.86 -0.02 5.19
N ILE A 171 14.74 0.69 5.16
CA ILE A 171 14.41 1.73 6.15
C ILE A 171 13.84 1.10 7.41
N SER A 172 13.01 0.07 7.25
CA SER A 172 12.34 -0.66 8.32
C SER A 172 12.32 -2.14 7.96
N PRO A 173 13.32 -2.93 8.43
CA PRO A 173 13.44 -4.35 8.08
C PRO A 173 12.25 -5.20 8.52
N ASP A 174 11.52 -4.76 9.54
CA ASP A 174 10.33 -5.43 10.07
C ASP A 174 9.06 -5.09 9.27
N ASP A 175 9.08 -4.03 8.46
CA ASP A 175 7.97 -3.66 7.59
C ASP A 175 8.07 -4.33 6.22
N SER A 176 6.92 -4.72 5.66
CA SER A 176 6.83 -5.32 4.33
C SER A 176 5.85 -4.55 3.45
N PHE A 177 6.35 -4.01 2.33
CA PHE A 177 5.49 -3.59 1.22
C PHE A 177 5.35 -4.76 0.24
N ILE A 178 4.13 -5.29 0.13
CA ILE A 178 3.79 -6.36 -0.82
C ILE A 178 2.81 -5.81 -1.85
N TYR A 179 3.18 -5.88 -3.11
CA TYR A 179 2.33 -5.51 -4.23
C TYR A 179 1.67 -6.75 -4.83
N THR A 180 0.34 -6.80 -4.78
CA THR A 180 -0.46 -7.87 -5.36
C THR A 180 -0.88 -7.48 -6.77
N THR A 181 -0.68 -8.37 -7.75
CA THR A 181 -1.08 -8.14 -9.14
C THR A 181 -1.81 -9.33 -9.74
N HIS A 182 -2.07 -9.26 -11.06
CA HIS A 182 -2.79 -10.28 -11.81
C HIS A 182 -1.78 -11.24 -12.48
N PRO A 183 -1.91 -12.58 -12.31
CA PRO A 183 -0.94 -13.52 -12.88
C PRO A 183 -0.85 -13.47 -14.41
N TRP A 184 -1.93 -13.18 -15.14
CA TRP A 184 -1.82 -13.04 -16.61
C TRP A 184 -0.85 -11.94 -17.03
N LEU A 185 -0.81 -10.85 -16.27
CA LEU A 185 0.02 -9.70 -16.58
C LEU A 185 1.49 -10.01 -16.33
N LEU A 186 1.80 -10.72 -15.24
CA LEU A 186 3.14 -11.24 -14.98
C LEU A 186 3.56 -12.27 -16.03
N SER A 187 2.66 -13.18 -16.42
CA SER A 187 2.94 -14.15 -17.49
C SER A 187 3.29 -13.44 -18.81
N MET A 188 2.54 -12.40 -19.17
CA MET A 188 2.82 -11.58 -20.35
C MET A 188 4.11 -10.78 -20.21
N PHE A 189 4.43 -10.27 -19.02
CA PHE A 189 5.68 -9.56 -18.75
C PHE A 189 6.90 -10.46 -19.01
N PHE A 190 6.89 -11.68 -18.48
CA PHE A 190 8.00 -12.62 -18.65
C PHE A 190 8.02 -13.38 -19.98
N ASN A 191 6.91 -13.41 -20.72
CA ASN A 191 6.80 -14.06 -22.03
C ASN A 191 6.31 -13.07 -23.09
N CYS A 192 6.88 -11.86 -23.08
CA CYS A 192 6.38 -10.77 -23.89
C CYS A 192 6.54 -11.02 -25.40
N PRO A 193 5.46 -10.91 -26.21
CA PRO A 193 5.55 -11.04 -27.66
C PRO A 193 6.13 -9.77 -28.30
N SER A 194 7.34 -9.89 -28.86
CA SER A 194 8.15 -8.76 -29.37
C SER A 194 7.55 -7.94 -30.53
N ASN A 195 6.53 -8.49 -31.22
CA ASN A 195 5.87 -7.87 -32.37
C ASN A 195 4.35 -7.69 -32.17
N PHE A 196 3.88 -7.69 -30.91
CA PHE A 196 2.47 -7.47 -30.63
C PHE A 196 2.09 -6.00 -30.83
N ILE A 197 1.30 -5.73 -31.86
CA ILE A 197 0.76 -4.41 -32.19
C ILE A 197 -0.75 -4.49 -32.11
N LEU A 198 -1.35 -3.58 -31.34
CA LEU A 198 -2.79 -3.48 -31.22
C LEU A 198 -3.21 -2.01 -31.29
N ALA A 199 -4.20 -1.72 -32.14
CA ALA A 199 -4.65 -0.36 -32.43
C ALA A 199 -3.49 0.60 -32.80
N GLY A 200 -2.51 0.11 -33.58
CA GLY A 200 -1.34 0.88 -34.02
C GLY A 200 -0.26 1.10 -32.95
N ILE A 201 -0.45 0.59 -31.74
CA ILE A 201 0.51 0.73 -30.64
C ILE A 201 1.27 -0.58 -30.44
N LYS A 202 2.59 -0.50 -30.39
CA LYS A 202 3.47 -1.63 -30.11
C LYS A 202 3.59 -1.86 -28.60
N LEU A 203 3.45 -3.11 -28.17
CA LEU A 203 3.83 -3.55 -26.83
C LEU A 203 5.36 -3.50 -26.72
N LYS A 204 5.86 -2.79 -25.72
CA LYS A 204 7.27 -2.68 -25.39
C LYS A 204 7.58 -3.77 -24.39
N CYS A 205 8.43 -4.71 -24.78
CA CYS A 205 8.82 -5.78 -23.88
C CYS A 205 9.81 -5.30 -22.83
N PRO A 206 9.79 -5.87 -21.61
CA PRO A 206 10.73 -5.51 -20.57
C PRO A 206 12.17 -5.79 -20.99
N SER A 207 13.09 -4.95 -20.53
CA SER A 207 14.53 -5.19 -20.60
C SER A 207 14.95 -6.32 -19.66
N ASN A 208 16.15 -6.88 -19.87
CA ASN A 208 16.68 -7.92 -18.98
C ASN A 208 16.79 -7.43 -17.53
N ASP A 209 17.20 -6.18 -17.31
CA ASP A 209 17.31 -5.59 -15.97
C ASP A 209 15.94 -5.52 -15.27
N GLU A 210 14.88 -5.18 -16.01
CA GLU A 210 13.51 -5.18 -15.50
C GLU A 210 13.03 -6.61 -15.21
N LEU A 211 13.33 -7.59 -16.08
CA LEU A 211 13.00 -8.99 -15.84
C LEU A 211 13.65 -9.51 -14.55
N GLU A 212 14.95 -9.25 -14.36
CA GLU A 212 15.69 -9.65 -13.16
C GLU A 212 15.19 -8.93 -11.90
N LEU A 213 14.89 -7.64 -11.98
CA LEU A 213 14.33 -6.88 -10.87
C LEU A 213 13.02 -7.50 -10.38
N ILE A 214 12.10 -7.78 -11.30
CA ILE A 214 10.80 -8.34 -10.95
C ILE A 214 10.91 -9.79 -10.49
N GLU A 215 11.78 -10.60 -11.09
CA GLU A 215 12.04 -11.96 -10.62
C GLU A 215 12.55 -11.97 -9.17
N ARG A 216 13.52 -11.11 -8.83
CA ARG A 216 14.01 -10.98 -7.45
C ARG A 216 12.89 -10.55 -6.50
N ALA A 217 12.11 -9.54 -6.87
CA ALA A 217 10.99 -9.06 -6.05
C ALA A 217 9.92 -10.14 -5.81
N ILE A 218 9.64 -11.00 -6.81
CA ILE A 218 8.74 -12.15 -6.65
C ILE A 218 9.33 -13.15 -5.66
N ARG A 219 10.60 -13.54 -5.83
CA ARG A 219 11.26 -14.52 -4.95
C ARG A 219 11.36 -14.05 -3.50
N MET A 220 11.50 -12.74 -3.29
CA MET A 220 11.49 -12.12 -1.96
C MET A 220 10.08 -11.96 -1.36
N GLY A 221 9.02 -12.24 -2.13
CA GLY A 221 7.63 -12.07 -1.68
C GLY A 221 7.11 -10.64 -1.72
N SER A 222 7.89 -9.70 -2.28
CA SER A 222 7.51 -8.29 -2.44
C SER A 222 6.51 -8.06 -3.59
N ILE A 223 6.49 -8.95 -4.57
CA ILE A 223 5.45 -9.01 -5.60
C ILE A 223 4.76 -10.37 -5.52
N THR A 224 3.44 -10.34 -5.42
CA THR A 224 2.59 -11.55 -5.36
C THR A 224 1.38 -11.38 -6.27
N TRP A 225 0.55 -12.41 -6.37
CA TRP A 225 -0.65 -12.41 -7.19
C TRP A 225 -1.74 -13.31 -6.63
N HIS A 226 -2.97 -13.14 -7.12
CA HIS A 226 -4.11 -13.97 -6.74
C HIS A 226 -4.27 -15.20 -7.66
N ALA A 227 -5.13 -16.16 -7.29
CA ALA A 227 -5.30 -17.44 -7.98
C ALA A 227 -5.92 -17.32 -9.38
N GLY A 228 -6.91 -16.44 -9.56
CA GLY A 228 -7.52 -16.19 -10.88
C GLY A 228 -6.57 -15.42 -11.81
N ALA A 229 -6.68 -15.61 -13.13
CA ALA A 229 -5.93 -14.88 -14.14
C ALA A 229 -6.05 -13.37 -13.92
N MET A 230 -7.27 -12.83 -13.90
CA MET A 230 -7.63 -11.44 -13.63
C MET A 230 -9.02 -11.34 -13.01
N ASN A 231 -9.54 -10.13 -12.79
CA ASN A 231 -10.97 -9.93 -12.54
C ASN A 231 -11.76 -10.30 -13.80
N MET A 232 -12.09 -11.59 -13.93
CA MET A 232 -12.79 -12.12 -15.10
C MET A 232 -14.30 -11.88 -15.01
N GLN A 233 -14.96 -11.68 -16.15
CA GLN A 233 -16.41 -11.85 -16.24
C GLN A 233 -16.74 -13.34 -16.30
N TYR A 234 -16.83 -13.96 -15.13
CA TYR A 234 -17.00 -15.41 -14.95
C TYR A 234 -18.27 -15.95 -15.62
N GLU A 235 -19.29 -15.12 -15.78
CA GLU A 235 -20.54 -15.42 -16.49
C GLU A 235 -20.38 -15.60 -18.00
N TRP A 236 -19.27 -15.14 -18.59
CA TRP A 236 -18.94 -15.32 -20.01
C TRP A 236 -17.90 -16.42 -20.25
N MET A 237 -17.50 -17.14 -19.20
CA MET A 237 -16.48 -18.18 -19.28
C MET A 237 -17.09 -19.58 -19.16
N ASP A 238 -16.51 -20.52 -19.92
CA ASP A 238 -16.71 -21.94 -19.66
C ASP A 238 -15.71 -22.47 -18.61
N GLU A 239 -15.90 -23.72 -18.17
CA GLU A 239 -15.03 -24.37 -17.20
C GLU A 239 -13.56 -24.46 -17.68
N ARG A 240 -13.33 -24.59 -18.99
CA ARG A 240 -11.97 -24.69 -19.54
C ARG A 240 -11.23 -23.38 -19.41
N ALA A 241 -11.87 -22.27 -19.74
CA ALA A 241 -11.28 -20.95 -19.60
C ALA A 241 -11.01 -20.62 -18.12
N LEU A 242 -11.90 -21.01 -17.21
CA LEU A 242 -11.69 -20.85 -15.76
C LEU A 242 -10.50 -21.68 -15.27
N ASN A 243 -10.41 -22.94 -15.66
CA ASN A 243 -9.31 -23.81 -15.24
C ASN A 243 -7.96 -23.32 -15.79
N LEU A 244 -7.92 -22.87 -17.04
CA LEU A 244 -6.73 -22.24 -17.62
C LEU A 244 -6.30 -20.99 -16.83
N SER A 245 -7.26 -20.18 -16.42
CA SER A 245 -7.04 -18.99 -15.60
C SER A 245 -6.39 -19.33 -14.25
N LEU A 246 -6.82 -20.41 -13.61
CA LEU A 246 -6.26 -20.89 -12.34
C LEU A 246 -4.88 -21.57 -12.50
N ASP A 247 -4.71 -22.38 -13.56
CA ASP A 247 -3.46 -23.07 -13.87
C ASP A 247 -2.32 -22.11 -14.21
N LEU A 248 -2.65 -20.93 -14.75
CA LEU A 248 -1.67 -19.88 -15.00
C LEU A 248 -0.98 -19.41 -13.71
N SER A 249 -1.77 -19.20 -12.65
CA SER A 249 -1.25 -18.80 -11.34
C SER A 249 -0.36 -19.87 -10.72
N VAL A 250 -0.76 -21.15 -10.84
CA VAL A 250 0.04 -22.29 -10.39
C VAL A 250 1.35 -22.40 -11.16
N SER A 251 1.32 -22.19 -12.47
CA SER A 251 2.50 -22.28 -13.34
C SER A 251 3.54 -21.21 -12.99
N LEU A 252 3.09 -19.98 -12.73
CA LEU A 252 3.97 -18.91 -12.24
C LEU A 252 4.55 -19.24 -10.86
N ALA A 253 3.73 -19.75 -9.94
CA ALA A 253 4.18 -20.06 -8.59
C ALA A 253 5.28 -21.13 -8.62
N LYS A 254 5.10 -22.17 -9.44
CA LYS A 254 6.11 -23.20 -9.70
C LYS A 254 7.36 -22.64 -10.37
N ARG A 255 7.23 -21.78 -11.38
CA ARG A 255 8.37 -21.15 -12.08
C ARG A 255 9.30 -20.42 -11.11
N PHE A 256 8.73 -19.66 -10.17
CA PHE A 256 9.51 -18.86 -9.23
C PHE A 256 9.76 -19.55 -7.88
N ASN A 257 9.26 -20.77 -7.71
CA ASN A 257 9.33 -21.54 -6.46
C ASN A 257 8.76 -20.75 -5.26
N VAL A 258 7.58 -20.15 -5.45
CA VAL A 258 6.84 -19.40 -4.42
C VAL A 258 5.52 -20.11 -4.09
N PRO A 259 4.86 -19.79 -2.95
CA PRO A 259 3.59 -20.40 -2.59
C PRO A 259 2.51 -20.21 -3.66
N ILE A 260 1.69 -21.26 -3.86
CA ILE A 260 0.54 -21.18 -4.76
C ILE A 260 -0.55 -20.31 -4.10
N PRO A 261 -1.11 -19.30 -4.80
CA PRO A 261 -2.13 -18.43 -4.22
C PRO A 261 -3.42 -19.16 -3.86
N CYS A 262 -4.05 -18.74 -2.75
CA CYS A 262 -5.27 -19.36 -2.22
C CYS A 262 -6.47 -18.40 -2.15
N VAL A 263 -6.41 -17.30 -2.90
CA VAL A 263 -7.43 -16.26 -2.94
C VAL A 263 -7.74 -15.93 -4.39
N VAL A 264 -9.01 -15.84 -4.76
CA VAL A 264 -9.45 -15.34 -6.06
C VAL A 264 -10.01 -13.93 -5.88
N SER A 265 -9.60 -13.02 -6.77
CA SER A 265 -10.15 -11.66 -6.86
C SER A 265 -11.37 -11.64 -7.77
N VAL A 266 -12.45 -11.02 -7.29
CA VAL A 266 -13.73 -10.90 -7.99
C VAL A 266 -14.27 -9.46 -7.94
N ARG A 267 -13.35 -8.50 -8.08
CA ARG A 267 -13.70 -7.07 -8.00
C ARG A 267 -14.22 -6.55 -9.32
N ASP A 268 -15.26 -5.72 -9.24
CA ASP A 268 -15.88 -5.04 -10.38
C ASP A 268 -16.35 -6.01 -11.49
N VAL A 269 -16.86 -7.17 -11.06
CA VAL A 269 -17.53 -8.16 -11.92
C VAL A 269 -19.02 -8.16 -11.58
N PRO A 270 -19.93 -8.25 -12.57
CA PRO A 270 -21.37 -8.08 -12.32
C PRO A 270 -21.99 -9.26 -11.54
N GLY A 271 -21.28 -10.38 -11.45
CA GLY A 271 -21.68 -11.50 -10.63
C GLY A 271 -20.76 -12.71 -10.80
N ILE A 272 -21.05 -13.76 -10.04
CA ILE A 272 -20.33 -15.03 -10.12
C ILE A 272 -21.36 -16.15 -10.35
N PRO A 273 -21.28 -16.91 -11.46
CA PRO A 273 -22.15 -18.06 -11.65
C PRO A 273 -21.89 -19.13 -10.59
N ILE A 274 -22.95 -19.68 -9.98
CA ILE A 274 -22.82 -20.75 -8.97
C ILE A 274 -22.07 -21.99 -9.50
N SER A 275 -22.09 -22.22 -10.81
CA SER A 275 -21.39 -23.32 -11.47
C SER A 275 -19.88 -23.29 -11.26
N ILE A 276 -19.27 -22.12 -11.05
CA ILE A 276 -17.80 -22.02 -10.86
C ILE A 276 -17.33 -22.55 -9.51
N ILE A 277 -18.24 -22.68 -8.52
CA ILE A 277 -17.90 -23.14 -7.17
C ILE A 277 -17.21 -24.51 -7.21
N ARG A 278 -17.63 -25.38 -8.14
CA ARG A 278 -17.01 -26.70 -8.30
C ARG A 278 -15.53 -26.60 -8.67
N SER A 279 -15.20 -25.83 -9.70
CA SER A 279 -13.82 -25.67 -10.19
C SER A 279 -12.95 -24.96 -9.14
N LEU A 280 -13.49 -23.93 -8.47
CA LEU A 280 -12.82 -23.27 -7.35
C LEU A 280 -12.54 -24.23 -6.19
N ASN A 281 -13.54 -25.04 -5.80
CA ASN A 281 -13.36 -26.00 -4.71
C ASN A 281 -12.30 -27.07 -5.05
N GLN A 282 -12.25 -27.54 -6.30
CA GLN A 282 -11.20 -28.46 -6.75
C GLN A 282 -9.81 -27.82 -6.65
N TYR A 283 -9.67 -26.57 -7.10
CA TYR A 283 -8.42 -25.82 -6.98
C TYR A 283 -7.97 -25.68 -5.53
N PHE A 284 -8.86 -25.18 -4.67
CA PHE A 284 -8.53 -24.92 -3.27
C PHE A 284 -8.24 -26.22 -2.50
N SER A 285 -9.04 -27.28 -2.71
CA SER A 285 -8.79 -28.58 -2.06
C SER A 285 -7.44 -29.18 -2.45
N LYS A 286 -6.92 -28.84 -3.63
CA LYS A 286 -5.66 -29.37 -4.14
C LYS A 286 -4.44 -28.59 -3.64
N TYR A 287 -4.55 -27.26 -3.53
CA TYR A 287 -3.38 -26.39 -3.32
C TYR A 287 -3.39 -25.63 -1.99
N CYS A 288 -4.53 -25.58 -1.30
CA CYS A 288 -4.69 -24.74 -0.11
C CYS A 288 -4.93 -25.59 1.13
N SER A 289 -4.01 -25.50 2.09
CA SER A 289 -4.07 -26.19 3.37
C SER A 289 -5.07 -25.54 4.36
N ASN A 290 -5.45 -24.28 4.14
CA ASN A 290 -6.44 -23.55 4.94
C ASN A 290 -7.74 -23.35 4.15
N LYS A 291 -8.87 -23.16 4.87
CA LYS A 291 -10.18 -22.90 4.25
C LYS A 291 -10.07 -21.77 3.22
N PRO A 292 -10.64 -21.94 2.02
CA PRO A 292 -10.53 -20.95 0.95
C PRO A 292 -11.14 -19.61 1.35
N MET A 293 -10.48 -18.52 0.96
CA MET A 293 -11.04 -17.17 1.07
C MET A 293 -11.31 -16.63 -0.33
N VAL A 294 -12.56 -16.29 -0.60
CA VAL A 294 -12.93 -15.41 -1.71
C VAL A 294 -12.95 -13.99 -1.14
N THR A 295 -12.09 -13.12 -1.64
CA THR A 295 -12.13 -11.69 -1.28
C THR A 295 -12.95 -10.97 -2.33
N VAL A 296 -14.10 -10.43 -1.91
CA VAL A 296 -14.92 -9.50 -2.69
C VAL A 296 -14.33 -8.11 -2.57
#